data_AF-A0A3B9KDW5-F1
#
_entry.id   AF-A0A3B9KDW5-F1
#
_cell.length_a   1.000
_cell.length_b   1.000
_cell.length_c   1.000
_cell.angle_alpha   90.00
_cell.angle_beta   90.00
_cell.angle_gamma   90.00
#
_symmetry.space_group_name_H-M   'P 1'
#
loop_
_entity.id
_entity.type
_entity.pdbx_description
1 polymer ?
#
loop_
_entity_poly.entity_id
_entity_poly.type
_entity_poly.pdbx_seq_one_letter_code
_entity_poly.pdbx_strand_id
1 'polypeptide(L)'
;TQSRSSAASDVYKRQAWTIEEGYGFAEDLEVTEEGGCLAGANPATVSETAVRRGMKQLGSLGSGNHFCEVQKVEHIYDQEAAAALGIERVGQVVVTIHCGSRGFGHQIAEDYVKLAEAKQKDFGFNLVDRQLSCLPLQSEEGKAYLSAMACGANFAWANRQL
;
A
#
# COMPACT_ATOMS: atom_id res chain seq x y z
N THR A 1 15.39 3.68 -25.94
CA THR A 1 15.64 3.57 -24.48
C THR A 1 15.02 4.72 -23.67
N GLN A 2 13.88 5.29 -24.12
CA GLN A 2 13.20 6.42 -23.47
C GLN A 2 11.76 6.11 -23.00
N SER A 3 11.30 4.86 -22.98
CA SER A 3 9.89 4.53 -22.64
C SER A 3 9.65 4.06 -21.20
N ARG A 4 10.68 3.75 -20.40
CA ARG A 4 10.49 3.23 -19.03
C ARG A 4 10.32 4.31 -17.95
N SER A 5 10.67 5.57 -18.21
CA SER A 5 10.69 6.60 -17.17
C SER A 5 9.34 7.27 -16.91
N SER A 6 8.38 7.23 -17.85
CA SER A 6 7.02 7.75 -17.62
C SER A 6 6.08 6.71 -17.00
N ALA A 7 6.24 5.43 -17.36
CA ALA A 7 5.43 4.31 -16.89
C ALA A 7 5.61 4.05 -15.38
N ALA A 8 6.81 4.26 -14.85
CA ALA A 8 7.09 4.11 -13.41
C ALA A 8 6.32 5.09 -12.50
N SER A 9 5.67 6.11 -13.06
CA SER A 9 4.84 7.05 -12.27
C SER A 9 3.44 6.52 -11.95
N ASP A 10 2.99 5.46 -12.61
CA ASP A 10 1.64 4.93 -12.44
C ASP A 10 1.56 3.84 -11.35
N VAL A 11 2.70 3.27 -10.96
CA VAL A 11 2.77 2.19 -9.95
C VAL A 11 2.23 2.59 -8.58
N TYR A 12 2.35 3.86 -8.21
CA TYR A 12 1.78 4.40 -6.96
C TYR A 12 0.48 5.19 -7.21
N LYS A 13 -0.17 4.99 -8.37
CA LYS A 13 -1.52 5.50 -8.65
C LYS A 13 -2.57 4.39 -8.63
N ARG A 14 -2.23 3.16 -9.04
CA ARG A 14 -3.13 2.00 -9.04
C ARG A 14 -2.36 0.69 -9.27
N GLN A 15 -2.83 -0.41 -8.69
CA GLN A 15 -2.31 -1.76 -8.96
C GLN A 15 -2.49 -2.16 -10.43
N ALA A 16 -3.58 -1.75 -11.09
CA ALA A 16 -3.88 -2.14 -12.47
C ALA A 16 -2.74 -1.88 -13.49
N TRP A 17 -1.80 -0.98 -13.18
CA TRP A 17 -0.54 -0.83 -13.93
C TRP A 17 0.26 -2.14 -14.03
N THR A 18 0.31 -2.96 -12.98
CA THR A 18 1.06 -4.24 -13.00
C THR A 18 0.44 -5.22 -13.99
N ILE A 19 -0.90 -5.28 -14.08
CA ILE A 19 -1.61 -6.12 -15.06
C ILE A 19 -1.30 -5.67 -16.48
N GLU A 20 -1.29 -4.36 -16.73
CA GLU A 20 -0.94 -3.77 -18.04
C GLU A 20 0.51 -4.07 -18.46
N GLU A 21 1.42 -4.18 -17.49
CA GLU A 21 2.81 -4.59 -17.72
C GLU A 21 2.99 -6.13 -17.79
N GLY A 22 1.90 -6.90 -17.67
CA GLY A 22 1.88 -8.36 -17.83
C GLY A 22 2.10 -9.17 -16.55
N TYR A 23 1.92 -8.57 -15.37
CA TYR A 23 2.06 -9.23 -14.08
C TYR A 23 0.69 -9.52 -13.45
N GLY A 24 0.16 -10.71 -13.70
CA GLY A 24 -1.13 -11.18 -13.16
C GLY A 24 -2.24 -11.23 -14.19
N PHE A 25 -3.48 -11.31 -13.70
CA PHE A 25 -4.70 -11.40 -14.49
C PHE A 25 -5.66 -10.25 -14.17
N ALA A 26 -6.62 -9.99 -15.05
CA ALA A 26 -7.57 -8.90 -14.85
C ALA A 26 -8.46 -9.14 -13.62
N GLU A 27 -8.80 -10.40 -13.37
CA GLU A 27 -9.63 -10.89 -12.29
C GLU A 27 -8.97 -10.68 -10.91
N ASP A 28 -7.64 -10.55 -10.85
CA ASP A 28 -6.91 -10.28 -9.59
C ASP A 28 -7.37 -8.95 -8.95
N LEU A 29 -7.76 -7.97 -9.78
CA LEU A 29 -8.28 -6.69 -9.30
C LEU A 29 -9.66 -6.85 -8.64
N GLU A 30 -10.50 -7.76 -9.11
CA GLU A 30 -11.86 -7.96 -8.59
C GLU A 30 -11.87 -8.52 -7.16
N VAL A 31 -10.84 -9.28 -6.82
CA VAL A 31 -10.67 -9.90 -5.50
C VAL A 31 -9.70 -9.13 -4.60
N THR A 32 -9.22 -7.96 -5.04
CA THR A 32 -8.38 -7.08 -4.23
C THR A 32 -9.21 -5.96 -3.62
N GLU A 33 -9.00 -5.70 -2.32
CA GLU A 33 -9.59 -4.54 -1.63
C GLU A 33 -9.41 -3.24 -2.44
N GLU A 34 -10.46 -2.42 -2.56
CA GLU A 34 -10.49 -1.19 -3.37
C GLU A 34 -10.10 -1.40 -4.85
N GLY A 35 -10.20 -2.62 -5.37
CA GLY A 35 -9.74 -2.93 -6.73
C GLY A 35 -8.24 -2.69 -6.94
N GLY A 36 -7.46 -2.68 -5.84
CA GLY A 36 -6.04 -2.32 -5.88
C GLY A 36 -5.77 -0.83 -6.10
N CYS A 37 -6.76 0.04 -5.89
CA CYS A 37 -6.67 1.46 -6.20
C CYS A 37 -7.45 2.32 -5.21
N LEU A 38 -6.77 2.82 -4.17
CA LEU A 38 -7.33 3.85 -3.32
C LEU A 38 -7.40 5.18 -4.08
N ALA A 39 -8.62 5.69 -4.23
CA ALA A 39 -8.90 6.91 -4.97
C ALA A 39 -8.24 8.15 -4.33
N GLY A 40 -8.02 9.19 -5.14
CA GLY A 40 -7.44 10.45 -4.68
C GLY A 40 -5.92 10.45 -4.51
N ALA A 41 -5.23 9.38 -4.94
CA ALA A 41 -3.78 9.33 -4.99
C ALA A 41 -3.20 10.48 -5.82
N ASN A 42 -2.28 11.25 -5.22
CA ASN A 42 -1.61 12.37 -5.89
C ASN A 42 -0.09 12.27 -5.72
N PRO A 43 0.66 11.86 -6.76
CA PRO A 43 2.11 11.78 -6.71
C PRO A 43 2.82 13.09 -6.34
N ALA A 44 2.21 14.24 -6.62
CA ALA A 44 2.79 15.54 -6.31
C ALA A 44 2.89 15.79 -4.79
N THR A 45 2.17 15.03 -3.96
CA THR A 45 2.21 15.14 -2.50
C THR A 45 3.18 14.14 -1.86
N VAL A 46 3.94 13.40 -2.67
CA VAL A 46 4.95 12.43 -2.24
C VAL A 46 6.35 13.00 -2.46
N SER A 47 7.24 12.88 -1.46
CA SER A 47 8.61 13.38 -1.57
C SER A 47 9.46 12.58 -2.55
N GLU A 48 10.44 13.22 -3.19
CA GLU A 48 11.43 12.54 -4.04
C GLU A 48 12.21 11.45 -3.28
N THR A 49 12.42 11.66 -1.98
CA THR A 49 13.09 10.67 -1.12
C THR A 49 12.23 9.42 -0.97
N ALA A 50 10.91 9.56 -0.78
CA ALA A 50 9.99 8.43 -0.72
C ALA A 50 10.02 7.64 -2.03
N VAL A 51 9.88 8.32 -3.17
CA VAL A 51 9.97 7.71 -4.51
C VAL A 51 11.28 6.97 -4.69
N ARG A 52 12.42 7.62 -4.43
CA ARG A 52 13.76 7.03 -4.59
C ARG A 52 13.97 5.78 -3.72
N ARG A 53 13.45 5.77 -2.49
CA ARG A 53 13.52 4.61 -1.58
C ARG A 53 12.60 3.49 -2.06
N GLY A 54 11.36 3.83 -2.41
CA GLY A 54 10.32 2.90 -2.82
C GLY A 54 10.65 2.14 -4.10
N MET A 55 11.01 2.86 -5.17
CA MET A 55 11.21 2.26 -6.50
C MET A 55 12.31 1.20 -6.53
N LYS A 56 13.30 1.27 -5.63
CA LYS A 56 14.36 0.24 -5.52
C LYS A 56 13.89 -1.05 -4.84
N GLN A 57 12.70 -1.04 -4.23
CA GLN A 57 12.18 -2.11 -3.39
C GLN A 57 10.86 -2.69 -3.92
N LEU A 58 10.34 -2.17 -5.04
CA LEU A 58 9.14 -2.70 -5.67
C LEU A 58 9.33 -4.17 -6.08
N GLY A 59 8.33 -5.02 -5.82
CA GLY A 59 8.39 -6.46 -6.04
C GLY A 59 9.28 -7.20 -5.03
N SER A 60 9.43 -6.66 -3.81
CA SER A 60 10.19 -7.32 -2.74
C SER A 60 9.36 -7.50 -1.47
N LEU A 61 9.65 -8.54 -0.69
CA LEU A 61 9.00 -8.78 0.60
C LEU A 61 9.43 -7.73 1.62
N GLY A 62 10.74 -7.63 1.84
CA GLY A 62 11.33 -6.82 2.89
C GLY A 62 11.88 -7.59 4.07
N SER A 63 11.80 -6.96 5.24
CA SER A 63 12.29 -7.49 6.52
C SER A 63 11.23 -7.26 7.60
N GLY A 64 11.51 -7.70 8.83
CA GLY A 64 10.55 -7.67 9.92
C GLY A 64 9.61 -8.87 9.84
N ASN A 65 8.32 -8.65 10.00
CA ASN A 65 7.28 -9.67 9.93
C ASN A 65 6.79 -9.95 8.49
N HIS A 66 7.55 -9.58 7.46
CA HIS A 66 7.18 -9.78 6.06
C HIS A 66 7.67 -11.13 5.53
N PHE A 67 6.80 -11.88 4.85
CA PHE A 67 7.08 -13.23 4.37
C PHE A 67 6.23 -13.62 3.16
N CYS A 68 6.65 -14.68 2.45
CA CYS A 68 5.84 -15.43 1.51
C CYS A 68 5.88 -16.89 1.96
N GLU A 69 4.73 -17.47 2.26
CA GLU A 69 4.64 -18.82 2.83
C GLU A 69 3.72 -19.71 2.00
N VAL A 70 4.21 -20.90 1.67
CA VAL A 70 3.39 -21.98 1.09
C VAL A 70 2.81 -22.76 2.25
N GLN A 71 1.48 -22.77 2.35
CA GLN A 71 0.74 -23.32 3.47
C GLN A 71 -0.19 -24.44 3.00
N LYS A 72 -0.66 -25.24 3.95
CA LYS A 72 -1.64 -26.31 3.72
C LYS A 72 -2.83 -26.09 4.66
N VAL A 73 -4.04 -26.09 4.12
CA VAL A 73 -5.27 -25.98 4.91
C VAL A 73 -5.39 -27.21 5.82
N GLU A 74 -5.26 -27.03 7.13
CA GLU A 74 -5.31 -28.14 8.09
C GLU A 74 -6.72 -28.39 8.63
N HIS A 75 -7.52 -27.34 8.76
CA HIS A 75 -8.88 -27.42 9.29
C HIS A 75 -9.81 -26.43 8.59
N ILE A 76 -11.08 -26.81 8.42
CA ILE A 76 -12.15 -25.95 7.89
C ILE A 76 -13.24 -25.87 8.96
N TYR A 77 -13.46 -24.67 9.49
CA TYR A 77 -14.44 -24.41 10.55
C TYR A 77 -15.83 -24.09 9.99
N ASP A 78 -15.87 -23.41 8.85
CA ASP A 78 -17.08 -23.05 8.12
C ASP A 78 -16.92 -23.45 6.65
N GLN A 79 -17.70 -24.45 6.25
CA GLN A 79 -17.59 -25.04 4.92
C GLN A 79 -18.15 -24.13 3.82
N GLU A 80 -19.18 -23.34 4.12
CA GLU A 80 -19.82 -22.44 3.15
C GLU A 80 -18.91 -21.24 2.87
N ALA A 81 -18.39 -20.61 3.92
CA ALA A 81 -17.47 -19.49 3.79
C ALA A 81 -16.14 -19.93 3.12
N ALA A 82 -15.60 -21.10 3.49
CA ALA A 82 -14.39 -21.62 2.86
C ALA A 82 -14.57 -21.84 1.36
N ALA A 83 -15.69 -22.46 0.94
CA ALA A 83 -15.99 -22.67 -0.46
C ALA A 83 -16.13 -21.34 -1.23
N ALA A 84 -16.77 -20.33 -0.64
CA ALA A 84 -16.88 -19.00 -1.24
C ALA A 84 -15.52 -18.29 -1.41
N LEU A 85 -14.53 -18.62 -0.57
CA LEU A 85 -13.15 -18.12 -0.66
C LEU A 85 -12.25 -19.01 -1.56
N GLY A 86 -12.80 -20.02 -2.22
CA GLY A 86 -12.04 -20.97 -3.06
C GLY A 86 -11.22 -21.99 -2.26
N ILE A 87 -11.51 -22.18 -0.97
CA ILE A 87 -10.92 -23.20 -0.10
C ILE A 87 -11.86 -24.40 -0.06
N GLU A 88 -11.59 -25.42 -0.87
CA GLU A 88 -12.54 -26.51 -1.13
C GLU A 88 -12.35 -27.72 -0.19
N ARG A 89 -11.14 -27.93 0.35
CA ARG A 89 -10.81 -29.12 1.13
C ARG A 89 -9.64 -28.94 2.09
N VAL A 90 -9.67 -29.72 3.17
CA VAL A 90 -8.48 -29.96 4.01
C VAL A 90 -7.39 -30.59 3.16
N GLY A 91 -6.16 -30.09 3.32
CA GLY A 91 -4.99 -30.47 2.53
C GLY A 91 -4.75 -29.59 1.30
N GLN A 92 -5.65 -28.66 0.95
CA GLN A 92 -5.42 -27.70 -0.13
C GLN A 92 -4.17 -26.84 0.15
N VAL A 93 -3.33 -26.67 -0.87
CA VAL A 93 -2.14 -25.80 -0.79
C VAL A 93 -2.56 -24.36 -1.13
N VAL A 94 -2.12 -23.41 -0.33
CA VAL A 94 -2.35 -21.97 -0.53
C VAL A 94 -1.04 -21.21 -0.35
N VAL A 95 -0.97 -19.98 -0.85
CA VAL A 95 0.18 -19.10 -0.68
C VAL A 95 -0.26 -17.82 0.01
N THR A 96 0.43 -17.45 1.08
CA THR A 96 0.22 -16.18 1.79
C THR A 96 1.39 -15.25 1.54
N ILE A 97 1.11 -14.06 1.01
CA ILE A 97 2.10 -12.99 0.81
C ILE A 97 1.80 -11.88 1.82
N HIS A 98 2.70 -11.69 2.78
CA HIS A 98 2.62 -10.64 3.79
C HIS A 98 3.72 -9.60 3.54
N CYS A 99 3.36 -8.50 2.88
CA CYS A 99 4.21 -7.34 2.69
C CYS A 99 3.37 -6.08 2.45
N GLY A 100 4.03 -4.92 2.34
CA GLY A 100 3.38 -3.63 2.21
C GLY A 100 4.17 -2.64 1.35
N SER A 101 3.95 -1.35 1.57
CA SER A 101 4.50 -0.25 0.76
C SER A 101 6.02 -0.05 0.84
N ARG A 102 6.74 -0.96 1.49
CA ARG A 102 8.20 -0.90 1.67
C ARG A 102 8.66 0.45 2.22
N GLY A 103 9.87 0.90 1.85
CA GLY A 103 10.41 2.20 2.22
C GLY A 103 9.64 3.39 1.65
N PHE A 104 8.72 3.18 0.70
CA PHE A 104 7.89 4.24 0.11
C PHE A 104 6.93 4.80 1.16
N GLY A 105 6.01 3.96 1.66
CA GLY A 105 5.03 4.40 2.66
C GLY A 105 5.65 4.75 4.01
N HIS A 106 6.76 4.10 4.40
CA HIS A 106 7.50 4.48 5.60
C HIS A 106 8.03 5.93 5.53
N GLN A 107 8.60 6.33 4.39
CA GLN A 107 9.06 7.71 4.21
C GLN A 107 7.89 8.70 4.16
N ILE A 108 6.78 8.34 3.50
CA ILE A 108 5.56 9.18 3.49
C ILE A 108 5.08 9.42 4.93
N ALA A 109 4.97 8.38 5.75
CA ALA A 109 4.59 8.52 7.14
C ALA A 109 5.56 9.43 7.91
N GLU A 110 6.88 9.24 7.75
CA GLU A 110 7.90 10.06 8.40
C GLU A 110 7.80 11.55 8.01
N ASP A 111 7.59 11.83 6.72
CA ASP A 111 7.48 13.19 6.18
C ASP A 111 6.25 13.92 6.76
N TYR A 112 5.09 13.25 6.81
CA TYR A 112 3.85 13.86 7.28
C TYR A 112 3.74 13.90 8.82
N VAL A 113 4.35 12.97 9.54
CA VAL A 113 4.50 13.07 11.00
C VAL A 113 5.32 14.31 11.36
N LYS A 114 6.45 14.55 10.67
CA LYS A 114 7.26 15.76 10.87
C LYS A 114 6.47 17.04 10.56
N LEU A 115 5.67 17.03 9.49
CA LEU A 115 4.80 18.16 9.14
C LEU A 115 3.74 18.41 10.22
N ALA A 116 3.07 17.36 10.69
CA ALA A 116 2.05 17.44 11.74
C ALA A 116 2.62 18.01 13.05
N GLU A 117 3.80 17.55 13.46
CA GLU A 117 4.51 18.08 14.63
C GLU A 117 4.84 19.57 14.49
N ALA A 118 5.28 20.01 13.29
CA ALA A 118 5.61 21.41 13.04
C ALA A 118 4.37 22.32 13.01
N LYS A 119 3.23 21.80 12.56
CA LYS A 119 1.97 22.54 12.37
C LYS A 119 1.02 22.47 13.56
N GLN A 120 1.31 21.64 14.56
CA GLN A 120 0.41 21.40 15.69
C GLN A 120 -0.08 22.68 16.38
N LYS A 121 0.82 23.65 16.60
CA LYS A 121 0.50 24.93 17.26
C LYS A 121 -0.46 25.79 16.44
N ASP A 122 -0.39 25.70 15.11
CA ASP A 122 -1.20 26.49 14.19
C ASP A 122 -2.67 26.05 14.22
N PHE A 123 -2.94 24.80 14.60
CA PHE A 123 -4.28 24.23 14.65
C PHE A 123 -4.99 24.36 16.00
N GLY A 124 -4.34 24.94 17.01
CA GLY A 124 -4.99 25.31 18.27
C GLY A 124 -5.34 24.15 19.20
N PHE A 125 -4.75 22.96 19.02
CA PHE A 125 -4.91 21.83 19.93
C PHE A 125 -3.58 21.37 20.56
N ASN A 126 -3.67 20.87 21.79
CA ASN A 126 -2.54 20.26 22.49
C ASN A 126 -2.70 18.75 22.50
N LEU A 127 -1.65 18.05 22.10
CA LEU A 127 -1.60 16.60 22.14
C LEU A 127 -1.04 16.16 23.49
N VAL A 128 -1.68 15.14 24.07
CA VAL A 128 -1.21 14.51 25.30
C VAL A 128 0.06 13.69 25.10
N ASP A 129 0.32 13.28 23.85
CA ASP A 129 1.50 12.56 23.43
C ASP A 129 1.93 13.06 22.04
N ARG A 130 3.24 13.28 21.85
CA ARG A 130 3.82 13.70 20.57
C ARG A 130 3.57 12.69 19.46
N GLN A 131 3.49 11.40 19.79
CA GLN A 131 3.21 10.31 18.83
C GLN A 131 1.77 10.34 18.29
N LEU A 132 0.89 11.15 18.88
CA LEU A 132 -0.47 11.40 18.38
C LEU A 132 -0.51 12.59 17.39
N SER A 133 0.63 12.96 16.80
CA SER A 133 0.70 14.04 15.81
C SER A 133 -0.29 13.81 14.68
N CYS A 134 -1.11 14.83 14.41
CA CYS A 134 -2.21 14.73 13.48
C CYS A 134 -2.45 16.04 12.74
N LEU A 135 -3.14 15.94 11.60
CA LEU A 135 -3.53 17.05 10.76
C LEU A 135 -5.06 17.05 10.64
N PRO A 136 -5.74 18.20 10.79
CA PRO A 136 -7.18 18.27 10.55
C PRO A 136 -7.50 17.81 9.12
N LEU A 137 -8.47 16.92 8.97
CA LEU A 137 -8.79 16.27 7.68
C LEU A 137 -9.07 17.25 6.53
N GLN A 138 -9.68 18.39 6.86
CA GLN A 138 -10.08 19.40 5.88
C GLN A 138 -8.98 20.43 5.59
N SER A 139 -7.84 20.40 6.31
CA SER A 139 -6.71 21.28 6.02
C SER A 139 -5.99 20.86 4.74
N GLU A 140 -5.23 21.77 4.15
CA GLU A 140 -4.44 21.48 2.95
C GLU A 140 -3.39 20.39 3.24
N GLU A 141 -2.74 20.43 4.41
CA GLU A 141 -1.80 19.40 4.84
C GLU A 141 -2.49 18.03 5.06
N GLY A 142 -3.69 18.01 5.65
CA GLY A 142 -4.45 16.78 5.89
C GLY A 142 -4.87 16.10 4.57
N LYS A 143 -5.37 16.89 3.61
CA LYS A 143 -5.71 16.39 2.27
C LYS A 143 -4.47 15.89 1.52
N ALA A 144 -3.34 16.62 1.62
CA ALA A 144 -2.09 16.21 0.99
C ALA A 144 -1.55 14.89 1.58
N TYR A 145 -1.68 14.70 2.89
CA TYR A 145 -1.33 13.43 3.55
C TYR A 145 -2.21 12.29 3.05
N LEU A 146 -3.52 12.48 2.99
CA LEU A 146 -4.43 11.43 2.48
C LEU A 146 -4.10 11.02 1.05
N SER A 147 -3.81 11.98 0.17
CA SER A 147 -3.45 11.67 -1.21
C SER A 147 -2.08 11.00 -1.34
N ALA A 148 -1.12 11.32 -0.44
CA ALA A 148 0.17 10.63 -0.38
C ALA A 148 0.02 9.21 0.21
N MET A 149 -0.80 9.04 1.24
CA MET A 149 -1.14 7.75 1.84
C MET A 149 -1.79 6.83 0.80
N ALA A 150 -2.72 7.35 -0.01
CA ALA A 150 -3.30 6.62 -1.13
C ALA A 150 -2.24 6.15 -2.13
N CYS A 151 -1.23 6.98 -2.45
CA CYS A 151 -0.07 6.51 -3.21
C CYS A 151 0.66 5.37 -2.52
N GLY A 152 0.83 5.44 -1.20
CA GLY A 152 1.44 4.39 -0.38
C GLY A 152 0.68 3.05 -0.46
N ALA A 153 -0.65 3.09 -0.35
CA ALA A 153 -1.52 1.93 -0.49
C ALA A 153 -1.44 1.32 -1.89
N ASN A 154 -1.52 2.17 -2.93
CA ASN A 154 -1.41 1.75 -4.33
C ASN A 154 -0.07 1.08 -4.64
N PHE A 155 1.02 1.64 -4.12
CA PHE A 155 2.34 1.01 -4.21
C PHE A 155 2.38 -0.34 -3.48
N ALA A 156 1.69 -0.50 -2.34
CA ALA A 156 1.64 -1.76 -1.61
C ALA A 156 0.88 -2.86 -2.36
N TRP A 157 -0.25 -2.53 -2.99
CA TRP A 157 -0.97 -3.47 -3.85
C TRP A 157 -0.14 -3.88 -5.06
N ALA A 158 0.46 -2.92 -5.77
CA ALA A 158 1.38 -3.22 -6.87
C ALA A 158 2.56 -4.10 -6.41
N ASN A 159 3.10 -3.87 -5.21
CA ASN A 159 4.18 -4.68 -4.65
C ASN A 159 3.78 -6.12 -4.31
N ARG A 160 2.51 -6.38 -3.96
CA ARG A 160 1.99 -7.74 -3.72
C ARG A 160 1.67 -8.48 -5.01
N GLN A 161 1.32 -7.75 -6.06
CA GLN A 161 1.01 -8.32 -7.37
C GLN A 161 2.26 -8.78 -8.14
N LEU A 162 3.39 -8.12 -7.93
CA LEU A 162 4.70 -8.44 -8.52
C LEU A 162 5.41 -9.57 -7.76
#